data_AF-A0AAJ4RCS7-F1
#
_entry.id   AF-A0AAJ4RCS7-F1
#
_cell.length_a   1.000
_cell.length_b   1.000
_cell.length_c   1.000
_cell.angle_alpha   90.00
_cell.angle_beta   90.00
_cell.angle_gamma   90.00
#
_symmetry.space_group_name_H-M   'P 1'
#
loop_
_entity.id
_entity.type
_entity.pdbx_description
1 polymer ?
#
loop_
_entity_poly.entity_id
_entity_poly.type
_entity_poly.pdbx_seq_one_letter_code
_entity_poly.pdbx_strand_id
1 'polypeptide(L)'
;MKTERFIFILLFCCSVNLHAISPYVKGYRLYIRYVKHIPKYGIKAPELLKKLHIRSSQQLHQLIQSGKIVEEVAKFNPNAAKGIEKILKKGKEKELEVFLNEVMKGRIPLGCN
;
A
#
# COMPACT_ATOMS: atom_id res chain seq x y z
N MET A 1 8.61 18.89 -58.00
CA MET A 1 8.83 19.27 -56.59
C MET A 1 7.84 18.49 -55.73
N LYS A 2 8.32 17.49 -54.96
CA LYS A 2 7.51 16.63 -54.08
C LYS A 2 8.28 16.52 -52.75
N THR A 3 8.05 17.46 -51.85
CA THR A 3 8.73 17.57 -50.56
C THR A 3 7.74 18.00 -49.49
N GLU A 4 6.60 17.31 -49.39
CA GLU A 4 5.52 17.71 -48.47
C GLU A 4 4.83 16.47 -47.86
N ARG A 5 5.60 15.42 -47.51
CA ARG A 5 5.01 14.19 -46.93
C ARG A 5 5.71 13.62 -45.70
N PHE A 6 6.72 14.29 -45.16
CA PHE A 6 7.49 13.78 -44.01
C PHE A 6 7.32 14.56 -42.70
N ILE A 7 6.46 15.59 -42.64
CA ILE A 7 6.34 16.46 -41.46
C ILE A 7 5.09 16.15 -40.60
N PHE A 8 4.32 15.11 -40.91
CA PHE A 8 3.14 14.74 -40.09
C PHE A 8 3.36 13.56 -39.12
N ILE A 9 4.56 12.98 -39.05
CA ILE A 9 4.85 11.81 -38.20
C ILE A 9 5.66 12.19 -36.94
N LEU A 10 5.80 13.48 -36.61
CA LEU A 10 6.63 13.92 -35.48
C LEU A 10 5.86 14.66 -34.35
N LEU A 11 4.57 14.38 -34.18
CA LEU A 11 3.79 14.99 -33.10
C LEU A 11 2.79 14.03 -32.44
N PHE A 12 3.16 12.75 -32.35
CA PHE A 12 2.55 11.82 -31.40
C PHE A 12 3.52 11.56 -30.24
N CYS A 13 4.05 12.64 -29.64
CA CYS A 13 4.53 12.58 -28.26
C CYS A 13 3.29 12.35 -27.39
N CYS A 14 2.94 11.07 -27.24
CA CYS A 14 2.06 10.55 -26.21
C CYS A 14 2.38 11.28 -24.90
N SER A 15 1.58 12.29 -24.58
CA SER A 15 1.53 12.87 -23.25
C SER A 15 0.83 11.84 -22.39
N VAL A 16 1.53 10.75 -22.06
CA VAL A 16 1.12 9.84 -21.00
C VAL A 16 1.15 10.69 -19.74
N ASN A 17 0.00 11.28 -19.42
CA ASN A 17 -0.27 11.85 -18.13
C ASN A 17 0.00 10.74 -17.11
N LEU A 18 1.21 10.74 -16.53
CA LEU A 18 1.58 9.93 -15.39
C LEU A 18 0.69 10.43 -14.24
N HIS A 19 -0.52 9.90 -14.17
CA HIS A 19 -1.42 10.18 -13.06
C HIS A 19 -0.72 9.64 -11.83
N ALA A 20 -0.21 10.55 -11.00
CA ALA A 20 0.48 10.20 -9.78
C ALA A 20 -0.51 9.42 -8.89
N ILE A 21 -0.33 8.10 -8.82
CA ILE A 21 -1.16 7.25 -7.97
C ILE A 21 -0.99 7.74 -6.53
N SER A 22 -2.10 8.01 -5.86
CA SER A 22 -2.08 8.51 -4.49
C SER A 22 -1.36 7.53 -3.54
N PRO A 23 -0.68 8.03 -2.48
CA PRO A 23 0.00 7.19 -1.50
C PRO A 23 -0.93 6.14 -0.87
N TYR A 24 -2.20 6.49 -0.65
CA TYR A 24 -3.25 5.58 -0.18
C TYR A 24 -3.43 4.37 -1.11
N VAL A 25 -3.59 4.59 -2.42
CA VAL A 25 -3.78 3.51 -3.39
C VAL A 25 -2.53 2.66 -3.52
N LYS A 26 -1.34 3.26 -3.44
CA LYS A 26 -0.07 2.53 -3.41
C LYS A 26 0.01 1.61 -2.19
N GLY A 27 -0.31 2.14 -1.00
CA GLY A 27 -0.35 1.37 0.25
C GLY A 27 -1.35 0.22 0.20
N TYR A 28 -2.56 0.48 -0.29
CA TYR A 28 -3.59 -0.56 -0.49
C TYR A 28 -3.08 -1.70 -1.39
N ARG A 29 -2.47 -1.38 -2.54
CA ARG A 29 -1.93 -2.39 -3.47
C ARG A 29 -0.83 -3.22 -2.84
N LEU A 30 0.07 -2.59 -2.07
CA LEU A 30 1.12 -3.28 -1.32
C LEU A 30 0.54 -4.21 -0.27
N TYR A 31 -0.44 -3.72 0.51
CA TYR A 31 -1.12 -4.48 1.54
C TYR A 31 -1.84 -5.71 0.96
N ILE A 32 -2.57 -5.54 -0.14
CA ILE A 32 -3.20 -6.66 -0.84
C ILE A 32 -2.16 -7.67 -1.30
N ARG A 33 -1.12 -7.20 -2.00
CA ARG A 33 -0.11 -8.07 -2.61
C ARG A 33 0.67 -8.89 -1.59
N TYR A 34 0.99 -8.32 -0.43
CA TYR A 34 1.93 -8.93 0.51
C TYR A 34 1.32 -9.37 1.83
N VAL A 35 0.20 -8.78 2.28
CA VAL A 35 -0.38 -9.07 3.60
C VAL A 35 -1.71 -9.81 3.46
N LYS A 36 -2.65 -9.28 2.69
CA LYS A 36 -4.01 -9.85 2.62
C LYS A 36 -4.14 -11.02 1.63
N HIS A 37 -3.47 -10.99 0.49
CA HIS A 37 -3.63 -12.02 -0.54
C HIS A 37 -2.72 -13.25 -0.32
N ILE A 38 -2.21 -13.44 0.90
CA ILE A 38 -1.58 -14.71 1.27
C ILE A 38 -2.69 -15.76 1.36
N PRO A 39 -2.71 -16.78 0.48
CA PRO A 39 -3.78 -17.78 0.48
C PRO A 39 -3.90 -18.42 1.87
N LYS A 40 -5.12 -18.56 2.39
CA LYS A 40 -5.44 -19.21 3.68
C LYS A 40 -5.01 -18.47 4.95
N TYR A 41 -4.09 -17.50 4.87
CA TYR A 41 -3.45 -16.88 6.05
C TYR A 41 -3.41 -15.35 6.03
N GLY A 42 -3.89 -14.71 4.97
CA GLY A 42 -3.95 -13.25 4.92
C GLY A 42 -4.95 -12.65 5.89
N ILE A 43 -4.75 -11.39 6.26
CA ILE A 43 -5.61 -10.66 7.21
C ILE A 43 -6.11 -9.34 6.61
N LYS A 44 -7.40 -9.03 6.83
CA LYS A 44 -7.99 -7.75 6.39
C LYS A 44 -7.43 -6.60 7.23
N ALA A 45 -7.28 -5.42 6.62
CA ALA A 45 -6.72 -4.26 7.32
C ALA A 45 -7.50 -3.85 8.59
N PRO A 46 -8.85 -3.81 8.58
CA PRO A 46 -9.61 -3.53 9.79
C PRO A 46 -9.39 -4.58 10.90
N GLU A 47 -9.31 -5.85 10.52
CA GLU A 47 -9.05 -6.95 11.47
C GLU A 47 -7.64 -6.85 12.06
N LEU A 48 -6.63 -6.55 11.24
CA LEU A 48 -5.26 -6.33 11.69
C LEU A 48 -5.16 -5.19 12.70
N LEU A 49 -5.77 -4.05 12.40
CA LEU A 49 -5.79 -2.90 13.30
C LEU A 49 -6.51 -3.21 14.62
N LYS A 50 -7.60 -3.99 14.56
CA LYS A 50 -8.33 -4.46 15.74
C LYS A 50 -7.47 -5.37 16.62
N LYS A 51 -6.75 -6.34 16.02
CA LYS A 51 -5.86 -7.27 16.74
C LYS A 51 -4.64 -6.58 17.34
N LEU A 52 -4.14 -5.51 16.69
CA LEU A 52 -3.05 -4.69 17.22
C LEU A 52 -3.50 -3.69 18.30
N HIS A 53 -4.81 -3.60 18.58
CA HIS A 53 -5.38 -2.64 19.54
C HIS A 53 -4.96 -1.18 19.27
N ILE A 54 -4.77 -0.82 18.00
CA ILE A 54 -4.35 0.52 17.61
C ILE A 54 -5.55 1.46 17.64
N ARG A 55 -5.44 2.55 18.41
CA ARG A 55 -6.53 3.54 18.57
C ARG A 55 -6.19 4.93 18.03
N SER A 56 -4.93 5.20 17.70
CA SER A 56 -4.50 6.51 17.20
C SER A 56 -3.44 6.40 16.09
N SER A 57 -3.41 7.40 15.22
CA SER A 57 -2.40 7.51 14.17
C SER A 57 -0.98 7.61 14.71
N GLN A 58 -0.81 8.25 15.88
CA GLN A 58 0.50 8.33 16.55
C GLN A 58 1.00 6.97 17.00
N GLN A 59 0.13 6.13 17.57
CA GLN A 59 0.48 4.78 17.98
C GLN A 59 0.88 3.94 16.76
N LEU A 60 0.12 4.03 15.67
CA LEU A 60 0.46 3.35 14.42
C LEU A 60 1.82 3.81 13.87
N HIS A 61 2.05 5.12 13.83
CA HIS A 61 3.30 5.72 13.35
C HIS A 61 4.50 5.21 14.14
N GLN A 62 4.42 5.23 15.48
CA GLN A 62 5.48 4.71 16.35
C GLN A 62 5.74 3.21 16.14
N LEU A 63 4.68 2.42 15.95
CA LEU A 63 4.78 0.98 15.73
C LEU A 63 5.48 0.65 14.39
N ILE A 64 5.20 1.43 13.34
CA ILE A 64 5.81 1.27 12.02
C ILE A 64 7.27 1.76 12.04
N GLN A 65 7.52 2.97 12.57
CA GLN A 65 8.85 3.58 12.64
C GLN A 65 9.84 2.73 13.43
N SER A 66 9.39 2.16 14.56
CA SER A 66 10.22 1.28 15.36
C SER A 66 10.42 -0.12 14.77
N GLY A 67 9.71 -0.47 13.69
CA GLY A 67 9.71 -1.83 13.12
C GLY A 67 8.95 -2.88 13.96
N LYS A 68 8.54 -2.54 15.19
CA LYS A 68 7.85 -3.43 16.14
C LYS A 68 6.52 -3.97 15.62
N ILE A 69 5.92 -3.33 14.61
CA ILE A 69 4.72 -3.84 13.95
C ILE A 69 4.91 -5.27 13.42
N VAL A 70 6.11 -5.64 12.98
CA VAL A 70 6.38 -7.00 12.50
C VAL A 70 6.30 -8.00 13.65
N GLU A 71 6.91 -7.69 14.79
CA GLU A 71 6.90 -8.53 15.99
C GLU A 71 5.49 -8.69 16.56
N GLU A 72 4.75 -7.58 16.69
CA GLU A 72 3.38 -7.61 17.21
C GLU A 72 2.43 -8.39 16.31
N VAL A 73 2.55 -8.24 14.98
CA VAL A 73 1.75 -9.03 14.03
C VAL A 73 2.16 -10.50 14.05
N ALA A 74 3.45 -10.81 14.24
CA ALA A 74 3.93 -12.19 14.26
C ALA A 74 3.32 -13.02 15.40
N LYS A 75 2.95 -12.38 16.52
CA LYS A 75 2.30 -13.04 17.67
C LYS A 75 0.97 -13.73 17.30
N PHE A 76 0.25 -13.21 16.31
CA PHE A 76 -1.06 -13.77 15.91
C PHE A 76 -1.15 -14.16 14.43
N ASN A 77 -0.26 -13.66 13.57
CA ASN A 77 -0.22 -14.02 12.17
C ASN A 77 1.21 -13.85 11.58
N PRO A 78 2.06 -14.89 11.69
CA PRO A 78 3.43 -14.87 11.17
C PRO A 78 3.55 -14.60 9.67
N ASN A 79 2.54 -15.01 8.88
CA ASN A 79 2.55 -14.80 7.44
C ASN A 79 2.26 -13.34 7.08
N ALA A 80 1.29 -12.72 7.76
CA ALA A 80 1.04 -11.29 7.63
C ALA A 80 2.26 -10.46 8.07
N ALA A 81 2.96 -10.87 9.13
CA ALA A 81 4.19 -10.23 9.59
C ALA A 81 5.29 -10.24 8.52
N LYS A 82 5.53 -11.38 7.85
CA LYS A 82 6.45 -11.46 6.70
C LYS A 82 6.04 -10.54 5.55
N GLY A 83 4.74 -10.41 5.32
CA GLY A 83 4.18 -9.48 4.34
C GLY A 83 4.52 -8.02 4.65
N ILE A 84 4.33 -7.62 5.91
CA ILE A 84 4.67 -6.28 6.40
C ILE A 84 6.18 -6.05 6.35
N GLU A 85 6.97 -7.00 6.82
CA GLU A 85 8.45 -6.94 6.75
C GLU A 85 8.94 -6.68 5.32
N LYS A 86 8.33 -7.34 4.33
CA LYS A 86 8.67 -7.14 2.91
C LYS A 86 8.32 -5.73 2.41
N ILE A 87 7.26 -5.11 2.94
CA ILE A 87 6.91 -3.72 2.63
C ILE A 87 7.93 -2.75 3.25
N LEU A 88 8.32 -2.97 4.51
CA LEU A 88 9.31 -2.13 5.20
C LEU A 88 10.68 -2.23 4.55
N LYS A 89 11.15 -3.44 4.20
CA LYS A 89 12.42 -3.64 3.46
C LYS A 89 12.45 -2.97 2.09
N LYS A 90 11.29 -2.62 1.52
CA LYS A 90 11.17 -1.90 0.24
C LYS A 90 11.18 -0.38 0.38
N GLY A 91 11.31 0.17 1.60
CA GLY A 91 11.21 1.61 1.84
C GLY A 91 9.81 2.15 1.54
N LYS A 92 8.78 1.37 1.90
CA LYS A 92 7.36 1.67 1.62
C LYS A 92 6.50 1.80 2.87
N GLU A 93 7.15 2.11 4.00
CA GLU A 93 6.52 2.36 5.29
C GLU A 93 5.52 3.52 5.23
N LYS A 94 5.83 4.60 4.51
CA LYS A 94 4.94 5.76 4.39
C LYS A 94 3.64 5.41 3.67
N GLU A 95 3.71 4.68 2.57
CA GLU A 95 2.51 4.25 1.84
C GLU A 95 1.67 3.28 2.67
N LEU A 96 2.31 2.36 3.41
CA LEU A 96 1.62 1.46 4.33
C LEU A 96 0.91 2.22 5.46
N GLU A 97 1.60 3.17 6.09
CA GLU A 97 1.07 4.01 7.16
C GLU A 97 -0.13 4.82 6.68
N VAL A 98 -0.01 5.49 5.53
CA VAL A 98 -1.13 6.27 4.94
C VAL A 98 -2.34 5.37 4.72
N PHE A 99 -2.14 4.17 4.15
CA PHE A 99 -3.23 3.25 3.92
C PHE A 99 -3.92 2.81 5.21
N LEU A 100 -3.15 2.36 6.21
CA LEU A 100 -3.70 1.89 7.48
C LEU A 100 -4.39 3.02 8.28
N ASN A 101 -3.83 4.23 8.26
CA ASN A 101 -4.47 5.41 8.87
C ASN A 101 -5.82 5.74 8.21
N GLU A 102 -5.91 5.70 6.89
CA GLU A 102 -7.16 5.94 6.18
C GLU A 102 -8.21 4.86 6.50
N VAL A 103 -7.79 3.60 6.65
CA VAL A 103 -8.68 2.51 7.11
C VAL A 103 -9.17 2.77 8.54
N MET A 104 -8.32 3.25 9.46
CA MET A 104 -8.75 3.65 10.81
C MET A 104 -9.80 4.76 10.80
N LYS A 105 -9.73 5.68 9.83
CA LYS A 105 -10.72 6.75 9.62
C LYS A 105 -12.01 6.29 8.92
N GLY A 106 -12.14 4.99 8.64
CA GLY A 106 -13.31 4.41 7.98
C GLY A 106 -13.23 4.34 6.46
N ARG A 107 -12.13 4.78 5.84
CA ARG A 107 -11.93 4.64 4.39
C ARG A 107 -11.46 3.23 4.06
N ILE A 108 -12.41 2.31 3.94
CA ILE A 108 -12.15 0.91 3.59
C ILE A 108 -12.33 0.74 2.08
N PRO A 109 -11.30 0.31 1.33
CA PRO A 109 -11.45 0.05 -0.09
C PRO A 109 -12.35 -1.17 -0.33
N LEU A 110 -13.11 -1.12 -1.43
CA LEU A 110 -13.97 -2.23 -1.85
C LEU A 110 -13.19 -3.56 -1.87
N GLY A 111 -13.74 -4.57 -1.20
CA GLY A 111 -13.13 -5.88 -1.04
C GLY A 111 -12.29 -6.06 0.23
N CYS A 112 -12.04 -5.03 1.05
CA CYS A 112 -11.41 -5.15 2.38
C CYS A 112 -12.40 -5.27 3.56
N ASN A 113 -13.71 -5.31 3.28
CA ASN A 113 -14.77 -5.69 4.23
C ASN A 113 -14.68 -7.18 4.53
#